data_AF-A0AAN7A259-F1
#
_entry.id   AF-A0AAN7A259-F1
#
_cell.length_a   1.000
_cell.length_b   1.000
_cell.length_c   1.000
_cell.angle_alpha   90.00
_cell.angle_beta   90.00
_cell.angle_gamma   90.00
#
_symmetry.space_group_name_H-M   'P 1'
#
loop_
_entity.id
_entity.type
_entity.pdbx_description
1 polymer ?
#
loop_
_entity_poly.entity_id
_entity_poly.type
_entity_poly.pdbx_seq_one_letter_code
_entity_poly.pdbx_strand_id
1 'polypeptide(L)'
;LDKKQCPRCFGDETLSHVERTFKYSRLAVMYDHFNRKHGQQLGGVKQMSCNHPKCRGKALEFKHLNHFKNHVETVHGVKTTSLSAFS
;
A
#
# COMPACT_ATOMS: atom_id res chain seq x y z
N LEU A 1 2.51 -8.16 8.25
CA LEU A 1 2.37 -8.59 6.84
C LEU A 1 3.64 -9.32 6.45
N ASP A 2 3.54 -10.54 5.90
CA ASP A 2 4.69 -11.27 5.37
C ASP A 2 5.19 -10.61 4.07
N LYS A 3 6.51 -10.54 3.85
CA LYS A 3 7.09 -9.88 2.67
C LYS A 3 6.66 -10.53 1.35
N LYS A 4 6.21 -11.78 1.36
CA LYS A 4 5.75 -12.52 0.17
C LYS A 4 4.23 -12.46 -0.02
N GLN A 5 3.51 -11.66 0.76
CA GLN A 5 2.08 -11.40 0.56
C GLN A 5 1.89 -10.08 -0.20
N CYS A 6 0.88 -10.02 -1.06
CA CYS A 6 0.53 -8.78 -1.76
C CYS A 6 -0.18 -7.83 -0.77
N PRO A 7 0.36 -6.63 -0.49
CA PRO A 7 -0.21 -5.72 0.50
C PRO A 7 -1.62 -5.23 0.12
N ARG A 8 -1.92 -5.13 -1.19
CA ARG A 8 -3.23 -4.70 -1.66
C ARG A 8 -4.28 -5.79 -1.46
N CYS A 9 -4.01 -7.02 -1.91
CA CYS A 9 -4.90 -8.16 -1.70
C CYS A 9 -5.10 -8.48 -0.21
N PHE A 10 -4.06 -8.34 0.61
CA PHE A 10 -4.18 -8.57 2.06
C PHE A 10 -5.24 -7.68 2.72
N GLY A 11 -5.35 -6.43 2.26
CA GLY A 11 -6.33 -5.46 2.76
C GLY A 11 -7.69 -5.51 2.07
N ASP A 12 -7.87 -6.33 1.03
CA ASP A 12 -9.10 -6.38 0.24
C ASP A 12 -10.11 -7.34 0.86
N GLU A 13 -11.16 -6.80 1.50
CA GLU A 13 -12.17 -7.57 2.23
C GLU A 13 -13.21 -8.21 1.31
N THR A 14 -13.16 -7.89 0.01
CA THR A 14 -13.97 -8.57 -1.00
C THR A 14 -13.39 -9.94 -1.37
N LEU A 15 -12.13 -10.20 -1.03
CA LEU A 15 -11.45 -11.48 -1.23
C LEU A 15 -11.64 -12.42 -0.04
N SER A 16 -11.65 -13.73 -0.29
CA SER A 16 -11.66 -14.73 0.77
C SER A 16 -10.38 -14.66 1.62
N HIS A 17 -10.44 -15.19 2.85
CA HIS A 17 -9.28 -15.21 3.75
C HIS A 17 -8.04 -15.87 3.13
N VAL A 18 -8.26 -16.95 2.35
CA VAL A 18 -7.19 -17.69 1.68
C VAL A 18 -6.54 -16.83 0.59
N GLU A 19 -7.33 -16.13 -0.20
CA GLU A 19 -6.82 -15.26 -1.27
C GLU A 19 -6.05 -14.05 -0.73
N ARG A 20 -6.56 -13.39 0.32
CA ARG A 20 -5.87 -12.23 0.92
C ARG A 20 -4.58 -12.59 1.65
N THR A 21 -4.48 -13.83 2.15
CA THR A 21 -3.29 -14.30 2.87
C THR A 21 -2.34 -15.14 2.00
N PHE A 22 -2.64 -15.30 0.70
CA PHE A 22 -1.81 -16.05 -0.23
C PHE A 22 -0.35 -15.57 -0.20
N LYS A 23 0.58 -16.53 -0.03
CA LYS A 23 2.02 -16.28 -0.03
C LYS A 23 2.62 -16.74 -1.35
N TYR A 24 3.25 -15.80 -2.05
CA TYR A 24 3.99 -16.12 -3.26
C TYR A 24 5.27 -16.90 -2.93
N SER A 25 5.71 -17.73 -3.86
CA SER A 25 6.96 -18.50 -3.72
C SER A 25 8.18 -17.58 -3.59
N ARG A 26 8.20 -16.50 -4.38
CA ARG A 26 9.31 -15.54 -4.48
C ARG A 26 8.81 -14.09 -4.37
N LEU A 27 9.65 -13.24 -3.79
CA LEU A 27 9.36 -11.81 -3.66
C LEU A 27 9.20 -11.12 -5.03
N ALA A 28 10.03 -11.48 -6.01
CA ALA A 28 9.92 -10.94 -7.37
C ALA A 28 8.57 -11.26 -8.03
N VAL A 29 8.01 -12.44 -7.76
CA VAL A 29 6.70 -12.84 -8.30
C VAL A 29 5.57 -12.06 -7.62
N MET A 30 5.68 -11.81 -6.31
CA MET A 30 4.73 -10.94 -5.61
C MET A 30 4.74 -9.52 -6.19
N TYR A 31 5.92 -8.95 -6.45
CA TYR A 31 6.03 -7.62 -7.06
C TYR A 31 5.51 -7.56 -8.50
N ASP A 32 5.78 -8.58 -9.33
CA ASP A 32 5.22 -8.67 -10.68
C ASP A 32 3.68 -8.72 -10.64
N HIS A 33 3.10 -9.54 -9.75
CA HIS A 33 1.66 -9.55 -9.50
C HIS A 33 1.15 -8.16 -9.11
N PHE A 34 1.81 -7.49 -8.14
CA PHE A 34 1.40 -6.17 -7.67
C PHE A 34 1.40 -5.14 -8.80
N ASN A 35 2.46 -5.09 -9.60
CA ASN A 35 2.56 -4.16 -10.72
C ASN A 35 1.53 -4.45 -11.81
N ARG A 36 1.27 -5.72 -12.16
CA ARG A 36 0.29 -6.08 -13.19
C ARG A 36 -1.15 -5.85 -12.74
N LYS A 37 -1.50 -6.21 -11.51
CA LYS A 37 -2.88 -6.16 -11.00
C LYS A 37 -3.25 -4.84 -10.37
N HIS A 38 -2.27 -4.10 -9.84
CA HIS A 38 -2.51 -2.88 -9.08
C HIS A 38 -1.69 -1.69 -9.59
N GLY A 39 -0.66 -1.90 -10.42
CA GLY A 39 0.16 -0.82 -10.98
C GLY A 39 -0.61 0.14 -11.89
N GLN A 40 -1.65 -0.32 -12.59
CA GLN A 40 -2.54 0.58 -13.35
C GLN A 40 -3.38 1.49 -12.43
N GLN A 41 -3.75 1.04 -11.23
CA GLN A 41 -4.38 1.93 -10.25
C GLN A 41 -3.40 2.97 -9.71
N LEU A 42 -2.08 2.72 -9.73
CA LEU A 42 -1.09 3.73 -9.36
C LEU A 42 -0.81 4.74 -10.49
N GLY A 43 -1.08 4.38 -11.75
CA GLY A 43 -0.94 5.28 -12.90
C GLY A 43 -2.04 6.33 -13.05
N GLY A 44 -3.17 6.17 -12.35
CA GLY A 44 -4.31 7.10 -12.37
C GLY A 44 -4.70 7.69 -11.02
N VAL A 45 -4.20 7.15 -9.91
CA VAL A 45 -4.51 7.67 -8.57
C VAL A 45 -3.60 8.86 -8.27
N LYS A 46 -4.09 10.05 -8.62
CA LYS A 46 -3.51 11.35 -8.25
C LYS A 46 -3.68 11.68 -6.75
N GLN A 47 -4.13 10.72 -5.95
CA GLN A 47 -4.56 10.91 -4.55
C GLN A 47 -4.02 9.76 -3.67
N MET A 48 -2.92 10.03 -2.96
CA MET A 48 -2.44 9.10 -1.95
C MET A 48 -3.44 9.09 -0.81
N SER A 49 -3.95 7.92 -0.43
CA SER A 49 -4.91 7.78 0.69
C SER A 49 -4.44 6.72 1.68
N CYS A 50 -4.72 6.93 2.96
CA CYS A 50 -4.39 5.98 4.01
C CYS A 50 -5.53 4.95 4.18
N ASN A 51 -5.27 3.71 3.78
CA ASN A 51 -6.27 2.63 3.84
C ASN A 51 -6.34 1.91 5.20
N HIS A 52 -5.69 2.45 6.25
CA HIS A 52 -5.71 1.85 7.58
C HIS A 52 -7.15 1.88 8.15
N PRO A 53 -7.69 0.79 8.72
CA PRO A 53 -9.04 0.79 9.31
C PRO A 53 -9.30 1.91 10.34
N LYS A 54 -8.27 2.33 11.08
CA LYS A 54 -8.34 3.48 12.02
C LYS A 54 -8.43 4.84 11.33
N CYS A 55 -8.05 4.92 10.06
CA CYS A 55 -8.08 6.11 9.22
C CYS A 55 -9.31 6.13 8.29
N ARG A 56 -9.96 4.98 8.05
CA ARG A 56 -11.24 4.91 7.32
C ARG A 56 -12.30 5.73 8.06
N GLY A 57 -12.84 6.76 7.40
CA GLY A 57 -13.84 7.68 7.93
C GLY A 57 -13.36 9.14 8.06
N LYS A 58 -12.04 9.36 8.09
CA LYS A 58 -11.46 10.67 7.82
C LYS A 58 -11.11 10.65 6.33
N ALA A 59 -11.75 11.46 5.51
CA ALA A 59 -11.41 11.58 4.09
C ALA A 59 -9.99 12.17 3.94
N LEU A 60 -8.99 11.35 4.22
CA LEU A 60 -7.57 11.71 4.24
C LEU A 60 -7.03 11.48 2.84
N GLU A 61 -7.35 12.44 1.98
CA GLU A 61 -6.83 12.54 0.64
C GLU A 61 -5.55 13.40 0.67
N PHE A 62 -4.41 12.77 0.45
CA PHE A 62 -3.12 13.47 0.48
C PHE A 62 -2.72 13.89 -0.94
N LYS A 63 -2.72 15.21 -1.15
CA LYS A 63 -2.26 15.83 -2.40
C LYS A 63 -0.75 15.70 -2.62
N HIS A 64 0.03 15.57 -1.54
CA HIS A 64 1.49 15.55 -1.59
C HIS A 64 2.06 14.40 -0.75
N LEU A 65 3.13 13.77 -1.24
CA LEU A 65 3.78 12.62 -0.62
C LEU A 65 4.27 12.93 0.80
N ASN A 66 4.74 14.16 1.03
CA ASN A 66 5.20 14.58 2.34
C ASN A 66 4.08 14.58 3.39
N HIS A 67 2.84 14.95 3.02
CA HIS A 67 1.71 14.93 3.93
C HIS A 67 1.30 13.50 4.28
N PHE A 68 1.38 12.58 3.32
CA PHE A 68 1.17 11.16 3.57
C PHE A 68 2.25 10.58 4.49
N LYS A 69 3.53 10.89 4.25
CA LYS A 69 4.65 10.48 5.12
C LYS A 69 4.47 10.99 6.55
N ASN A 70 4.18 12.28 6.70
CA ASN A 70 3.90 12.87 8.01
C ASN A 70 2.71 12.21 8.70
N HIS A 71 1.63 11.89 7.97
CA HIS A 71 0.50 11.13 8.52
C HIS A 71 0.93 9.77 9.04
N VAL A 72 1.69 9.00 8.26
CA VAL A 72 2.18 7.68 8.66
C VAL A 72 3.10 7.78 9.89
N GLU A 73 3.97 8.80 9.94
CA GLU A 73 4.88 8.99 11.06
C GLU A 73 4.14 9.41 12.34
N THR A 74 3.21 10.36 12.25
CA THR A 74 2.50 10.90 13.41
C THR A 74 1.36 10.02 13.90
N VAL A 75 0.61 9.38 12.99
CA VAL A 75 -0.58 8.58 13.33
C VAL A 75 -0.23 7.11 13.53
N HIS A 76 0.81 6.61 12.87
CA HIS A 76 1.21 5.19 12.97
C HIS A 76 2.56 4.96 13.63
N GLY A 77 3.35 6.01 13.90
CA GLY A 77 4.67 5.88 14.54
C GLY A 77 5.71 5.17 13.66
N VAL A 78 5.43 5.04 12.35
CA VAL A 78 6.30 4.34 11.41
C VAL A 78 7.19 5.38 10.72
N LYS A 79 8.48 5.41 11.06
CA LYS A 79 9.47 6.24 10.34
C LYS A 79 9.57 5.81 8.88
N THR A 80 9.38 6.75 7.97
CA THR A 80 9.45 6.50 6.52
C THR A 80 10.77 7.01 5.95
N THR A 81 11.89 6.35 6.26
CA THR A 81 13.20 6.71 5.69
C THR A 81 13.35 6.24 4.23
N SER A 82 13.34 7.21 3.31
CA SER A 82 13.94 7.30 1.95
C SER A 82 13.63 6.24 0.87
N LEU A 83 13.12 6.74 -0.28
CA LEU A 83 13.65 6.44 -1.61
C LEU A 83 13.80 7.76 -2.37
N SER A 84 14.95 8.41 -2.15
CA SER A 84 15.59 9.28 -3.12
C SER A 84 16.34 8.37 -4.11
N ALA A 85 15.68 8.01 -5.21
CA ALA A 85 16.32 7.46 -6.40
C ALA A 85 15.27 7.45 -7.51
N PHE A 86 15.25 8.50 -8.32
CA PHE A 86 15.35 8.48 -9.77
C PHE A 86 15.14 9.92 -10.24
N SER A 87 16.15 10.38 -10.97
CA SER A 87 16.21 11.65 -11.70
C SER A 87 15.03 11.85 -12.63
#